data_AF-A0A928W0M6-F1
#
_entry.id   AF-A0A928W0M6-F1
#
_cell.length_a   1.000
_cell.length_b   1.000
_cell.length_c   1.000
_cell.angle_alpha   90.00
_cell.angle_beta   90.00
_cell.angle_gamma   90.00
#
_symmetry.space_group_name_H-M   'P 1'
#
loop_
_entity.id
_entity.type
_entity.pdbx_description
1 polymer ?
#
loop_
_entity_poly.entity_id
_entity_poly.type
_entity_poly.pdbx_seq_one_letter_code
_entity_poly.pdbx_strand_id
1 'polypeptide(L)'
;MYRKESAAPTEPEKFELPFGGNLAAENRWVMMATLVPWSEFEEEYAQNFTPETGAPAKSFRIALGALIIKEKLLLSDRETVEQIRENPYLQYFMGYKSYSYEAPFDPSLFVYFRERITVELVKSVNEAMVEKLREYTSSDSENPKLEGEIKLGKNRGKLILDATCAPGDISYPTDLKLLNQAREQTEKIIDILYEPLKDQISPKPRTYRQVARKDYLKVAKQRRPLHKARRKAISKQLQYLRRNLSHIDKLLELGASLVWLKKSQSKMLLVVRDVYRQQLWLHQNNKRSIENRIVSLTQPHLRPIVRGKAGKSVEFGAKLSVSCFEGYVFLDQIRWDNFNFNESKDLKAQIEDYYRITGYYPESVHVDKIYRTRENRAWCKERGIRISGPPLGRPPAQVSSEKKRLAREDEKIRSSIEGKFGISKRRYGLGRVMAKLASTSQTVIAITFLVMNLSLGLQRLLWMFLCQFLRNLTFWQREIIQSYQYILIKPYLLISLWA
;
A
#
# COMPACT_ATOMS: atom_id res chain seq x y z
N MET A 1 -26.24 -11.18 1.65
CA MET A 1 -27.25 -10.14 1.84
C MET A 1 -26.59 -8.92 2.49
N TYR A 2 -26.68 -7.75 1.87
CA TYR A 2 -26.30 -6.48 2.48
C TYR A 2 -27.53 -5.82 3.09
N ARG A 3 -27.54 -5.60 4.41
CA ARG A 3 -28.62 -4.88 5.08
C ARG A 3 -28.13 -3.46 5.32
N LYS A 4 -28.66 -2.50 4.57
CA LYS A 4 -28.39 -1.06 4.81
C LYS A 4 -29.01 -0.70 6.14
N GLU A 5 -28.18 -0.52 7.17
CA GLU A 5 -28.61 0.18 8.38
C GLU A 5 -28.32 1.66 8.15
N SER A 6 -29.34 2.42 7.71
CA SER A 6 -29.25 3.88 7.62
C SER A 6 -29.35 4.48 9.02
N ALA A 7 -28.33 4.27 9.85
CA ALA A 7 -28.23 4.91 11.14
C ALA A 7 -27.42 6.20 11.02
N ALA A 8 -28.00 7.32 11.47
CA ALA A 8 -27.26 8.56 11.67
C ALA A 8 -26.03 8.30 12.56
N PRO A 9 -24.91 9.02 12.36
CA PRO A 9 -23.74 8.89 13.21
C PRO A 9 -24.12 9.09 14.68
N THR A 10 -23.79 8.13 15.54
CA THR A 10 -23.99 8.27 16.99
C THR A 10 -23.04 9.33 17.53
N GLU A 11 -23.57 10.31 18.25
CA GLU A 11 -22.76 11.26 19.02
C GLU A 11 -22.00 10.52 20.13
N PRO A 12 -20.76 10.91 20.47
CA PRO A 12 -19.95 10.21 21.47
C PRO A 12 -20.62 10.16 22.85
N GLU A 13 -21.45 11.15 23.18
CA GLU A 13 -22.23 11.23 24.42
C GLU A 13 -23.41 10.24 24.45
N LYS A 14 -23.91 9.84 23.28
CA LYS A 14 -25.03 8.90 23.11
C LYS A 14 -24.55 7.46 22.94
N PHE A 15 -23.25 7.20 23.04
CA PHE A 15 -22.70 5.85 22.98
C PHE A 15 -22.92 5.12 24.31
N GLU A 16 -23.70 4.05 24.28
CA GLU A 16 -24.13 3.37 25.51
C GLU A 16 -23.00 2.50 26.10
N LEU A 17 -22.60 2.82 27.33
CA LEU A 17 -21.65 2.05 28.12
C LEU A 17 -22.37 1.33 29.27
N PRO A 18 -22.25 -0.01 29.41
CA PRO A 18 -22.95 -0.76 30.45
C PRO A 18 -22.47 -0.43 31.87
N PHE A 19 -21.33 0.25 32.01
CA PHE A 19 -20.73 0.68 33.28
C PHE A 19 -20.86 2.20 33.53
N GLY A 20 -21.65 2.90 32.71
CA GLY A 20 -21.87 4.34 32.81
C GLY A 20 -20.74 5.22 32.24
N GLY A 21 -21.00 6.52 32.13
CA GLY A 21 -20.10 7.52 31.54
C GLY A 21 -20.26 7.68 30.02
N ASN A 22 -19.52 8.63 29.45
CA ASN A 22 -19.57 9.01 28.03
C ASN A 22 -18.19 8.88 27.39
N LEU A 23 -18.15 8.75 26.06
CA LEU A 23 -16.88 8.82 25.33
C LEU A 23 -16.38 10.27 25.27
N ALA A 24 -15.09 10.47 25.50
CA ALA A 24 -14.44 11.76 25.34
C ALA A 24 -14.41 12.19 23.86
N ALA A 25 -14.99 13.34 23.53
CA ALA A 25 -15.09 13.85 22.16
C ALA A 25 -13.72 14.16 21.54
N GLU A 26 -12.77 14.57 22.38
CA GLU A 26 -11.37 14.85 22.05
C GLU A 26 -10.51 13.59 21.85
N ASN A 27 -11.07 12.40 22.09
CA ASN A 27 -10.35 11.16 21.85
C ASN A 27 -9.99 11.04 20.37
N ARG A 28 -8.74 10.64 20.10
CA ARG A 28 -8.21 10.47 18.74
C ARG A 28 -9.12 9.65 17.81
N TRP A 29 -9.77 8.60 18.32
CA TRP A 29 -10.62 7.72 17.51
C TRP A 29 -11.98 8.34 17.21
N VAL A 30 -12.52 9.12 18.15
CA VAL A 30 -13.74 9.92 17.94
C VAL A 30 -13.48 10.98 16.88
N MET A 31 -12.39 11.75 17.03
CA MET A 31 -11.97 12.75 16.04
C MET A 31 -11.68 12.14 14.66
N MET A 32 -11.00 10.98 14.59
CA MET A 32 -10.77 10.31 13.30
C MET A 32 -12.06 9.81 12.66
N ALA A 33 -13.08 9.45 13.45
CA ALA A 33 -14.37 9.00 12.90
C ALA A 33 -15.10 10.12 12.13
N THR A 34 -14.91 11.39 12.50
CA THR A 34 -15.55 12.53 11.81
C THR A 34 -14.86 12.93 10.50
N LEU A 35 -13.58 12.54 10.35
CA LEU A 35 -12.78 12.85 9.17
C LEU A 35 -13.07 11.94 7.99
N VAL A 36 -13.37 10.67 8.23
CA VAL A 36 -13.59 9.70 7.16
C VAL A 36 -15.03 9.84 6.61
N PRO A 37 -15.22 9.99 5.29
CA PRO A 37 -16.55 10.14 4.67
C PRO A 37 -17.29 8.81 4.53
N TRP A 38 -17.71 8.22 5.65
CA TRP A 38 -18.27 6.85 5.67
C TRP A 38 -19.49 6.66 4.76
N SER A 39 -20.44 7.62 4.79
CA SER A 39 -21.73 7.50 4.09
C SER A 39 -21.60 7.61 2.58
N GLU A 40 -20.62 8.36 2.07
CA GLU A 40 -20.40 8.59 0.64
C GLU A 40 -20.05 7.28 -0.09
N PHE A 41 -19.34 6.38 0.58
CA PHE A 41 -18.78 5.17 -0.02
C PHE A 41 -19.50 3.87 0.41
N GLU A 42 -20.54 3.96 1.23
CA GLU A 42 -21.33 2.79 1.67
C GLU A 42 -22.02 2.12 0.46
N GLU A 43 -22.53 2.91 -0.49
CA GLU A 43 -23.23 2.37 -1.66
C GLU A 43 -22.31 1.65 -2.63
N GLU A 44 -21.14 2.22 -2.94
CA GLU A 44 -20.12 1.57 -3.77
C GLU A 44 -19.66 0.25 -3.14
N TYR A 45 -19.46 0.23 -1.82
CA TYR A 45 -19.10 -1.00 -1.11
C TYR A 45 -20.24 -2.03 -1.13
N ALA A 46 -21.50 -1.60 -0.99
CA ALA A 46 -22.68 -2.47 -1.00
C ALA A 46 -22.85 -3.24 -2.32
N GLN A 47 -22.41 -2.69 -3.45
CA GLN A 47 -22.45 -3.35 -4.77
C GLN A 47 -21.67 -4.68 -4.82
N ASN A 48 -20.76 -4.92 -3.88
CA ASN A 48 -20.01 -6.18 -3.77
C ASN A 48 -20.85 -7.36 -3.24
N PHE A 49 -22.11 -7.14 -2.87
CA PHE A 49 -22.95 -8.13 -2.21
C PHE A 49 -24.26 -8.36 -2.95
N THR A 50 -24.74 -9.59 -2.92
CA THR A 50 -26.09 -9.90 -3.39
C THR A 50 -27.14 -9.40 -2.38
N PRO A 51 -28.26 -8.83 -2.86
CA PRO A 51 -29.31 -8.31 -1.99
C PRO A 51 -30.06 -9.41 -1.25
N GLU A 52 -30.27 -10.59 -1.84
CA GLU A 52 -31.25 -11.56 -1.34
C GLU A 52 -30.66 -12.79 -0.64
N THR A 53 -29.40 -13.15 -0.92
CA THR A 53 -28.85 -14.46 -0.52
C THR A 53 -27.60 -14.36 0.35
N GLY A 54 -27.44 -15.30 1.29
CA GLY A 54 -26.26 -15.45 2.14
C GLY A 54 -26.29 -14.67 3.46
N ALA A 55 -25.28 -14.92 4.31
CA ALA A 55 -25.16 -14.30 5.62
C ALA A 55 -25.12 -12.76 5.55
N PRO A 56 -25.63 -12.05 6.58
CA PRO A 56 -25.55 -10.59 6.65
C PRO A 56 -24.11 -10.09 6.56
N ALA A 57 -23.85 -9.25 5.56
CA ALA A 57 -22.56 -8.61 5.39
C ALA A 57 -22.34 -7.50 6.43
N LYS A 58 -21.08 -7.25 6.77
CA LYS A 58 -20.70 -6.10 7.61
C LYS A 58 -20.71 -4.81 6.78
N SER A 59 -21.09 -3.69 7.41
CA SER A 59 -21.12 -2.35 6.78
C SER A 59 -19.74 -1.91 6.31
N PHE A 60 -19.70 -0.88 5.45
CA PHE A 60 -18.43 -0.33 4.97
C PHE A 60 -17.61 0.25 6.13
N ARG A 61 -18.27 0.96 7.06
CA ARG A 61 -17.62 1.52 8.25
C ARG A 61 -16.94 0.47 9.13
N ILE A 62 -17.56 -0.71 9.31
CA ILE A 62 -16.93 -1.83 10.03
C ILE A 62 -15.72 -2.37 9.25
N ALA A 63 -15.88 -2.62 7.95
CA ALA A 63 -14.84 -3.23 7.13
C ALA A 63 -13.60 -2.33 6.96
N LEU A 64 -13.80 -1.07 6.54
CA LEU A 64 -12.72 -0.10 6.40
C LEU A 64 -12.18 0.33 7.77
N GLY A 65 -13.06 0.53 8.76
CA GLY A 65 -12.66 0.90 10.12
C GLY A 65 -11.71 -0.12 10.73
N ALA A 66 -12.02 -1.41 10.62
CA ALA A 66 -11.14 -2.48 11.08
C ALA A 66 -9.77 -2.47 10.38
N LEU A 67 -9.74 -2.21 9.08
CA LEU A 67 -8.49 -2.11 8.30
C LEU A 67 -7.65 -0.90 8.70
N ILE A 68 -8.28 0.26 8.94
CA ILE A 68 -7.62 1.46 9.46
C ILE A 68 -7.04 1.20 10.85
N ILE A 69 -7.81 0.59 11.76
CA ILE A 69 -7.35 0.26 13.12
C ILE A 69 -6.12 -0.64 13.04
N LYS A 70 -6.21 -1.72 12.26
CA LYS A 70 -5.12 -2.66 12.05
C LYS A 70 -3.84 -1.95 11.61
N GLU A 71 -3.90 -1.15 10.54
CA GLU A 71 -2.71 -0.52 9.97
C GLU A 71 -2.18 0.62 10.86
N LYS A 72 -3.05 1.36 11.56
CA LYS A 72 -2.64 2.43 12.47
C LYS A 72 -1.93 1.90 13.72
N LEU A 73 -2.39 0.78 14.26
CA LEU A 73 -1.83 0.14 15.46
C LEU A 73 -0.78 -0.94 15.13
N LEU A 74 -0.62 -1.29 13.85
CA LEU A 74 0.31 -2.29 13.35
C LEU A 74 0.08 -3.69 13.94
N LEU A 75 -1.18 -4.11 13.98
CA LEU A 75 -1.63 -5.35 14.63
C LEU A 75 -1.80 -6.52 13.66
N SER A 76 -1.89 -7.73 14.22
CA SER A 76 -2.35 -8.91 13.47
C SER A 76 -3.87 -8.88 13.29
N ASP A 77 -4.40 -9.67 12.35
CA ASP A 77 -5.85 -9.74 12.10
C ASP A 77 -6.61 -10.20 13.36
N ARG A 78 -6.06 -11.18 14.10
CA ARG A 78 -6.65 -11.68 15.35
C ARG A 78 -6.59 -10.65 16.47
N GLU A 79 -5.41 -10.07 16.68
CA GLU A 79 -5.21 -9.05 17.70
C GLU A 79 -6.09 -7.82 17.45
N THR A 80 -6.32 -7.46 16.19
CA THR A 80 -7.21 -6.33 15.87
C THR A 80 -8.65 -6.59 16.34
N VAL A 81 -9.16 -7.81 16.17
CA VAL A 81 -10.50 -8.19 16.65
C VAL A 81 -10.58 -8.09 18.17
N GLU A 82 -9.55 -8.56 18.88
CA GLU A 82 -9.47 -8.47 20.35
C GLU A 82 -9.40 -7.02 20.82
N GLN A 83 -8.55 -6.19 20.22
CA GLN A 83 -8.46 -4.77 20.56
C GLN A 83 -9.79 -4.04 20.33
N ILE A 84 -10.52 -4.37 19.26
CA ILE A 84 -11.85 -3.79 19.02
C ILE A 84 -12.84 -4.26 20.10
N ARG A 85 -12.83 -5.55 20.44
CA ARG A 85 -13.69 -6.12 21.49
C ARG A 85 -13.47 -5.45 22.83
N GLU A 86 -12.21 -5.19 23.19
CA GLU A 86 -11.82 -4.65 24.50
C GLU A 86 -11.94 -3.12 24.61
N ASN A 87 -12.13 -2.40 23.49
CA ASN A 87 -12.00 -0.94 23.48
C ASN A 87 -13.25 -0.23 22.93
N PRO A 88 -14.02 0.51 23.76
CA PRO A 88 -15.24 1.19 23.32
C PRO A 88 -14.97 2.29 22.28
N TYR A 89 -13.81 2.97 22.33
CA TYR A 89 -13.46 3.98 21.32
C TYR A 89 -13.25 3.38 19.92
N LEU A 90 -12.76 2.13 19.85
CA LEU A 90 -12.60 1.41 18.59
C LEU A 90 -13.94 0.95 18.02
N GLN A 91 -14.85 0.48 18.88
CA GLN A 91 -16.21 0.15 18.47
C GLN A 91 -16.97 1.38 17.99
N TYR A 92 -16.85 2.51 18.68
CA TYR A 92 -17.38 3.80 18.23
C TYR A 92 -16.82 4.21 16.85
N PHE A 93 -15.49 4.12 16.66
CA PHE A 93 -14.87 4.41 15.37
C PHE A 93 -15.48 3.55 14.24
N MET A 94 -15.78 2.28 14.52
CA MET A 94 -16.42 1.34 13.60
C MET A 94 -17.95 1.53 13.45
N GLY A 95 -18.56 2.46 14.18
CA GLY A 95 -19.97 2.83 14.03
C GLY A 95 -20.94 2.07 14.91
N TYR A 96 -20.46 1.44 15.99
CA TYR A 96 -21.32 0.84 16.99
C TYR A 96 -22.05 1.93 17.79
N LYS A 97 -23.25 1.62 18.29
CA LYS A 97 -24.06 2.51 19.13
C LYS A 97 -23.86 2.28 20.62
N SER A 98 -23.46 1.06 20.98
CA SER A 98 -23.25 0.61 22.34
C SER A 98 -22.02 -0.29 22.40
N TYR A 99 -21.42 -0.39 23.58
CA TYR A 99 -20.32 -1.31 23.82
C TYR A 99 -20.81 -2.75 23.85
N SER A 100 -20.14 -3.63 23.08
CA SER A 100 -20.36 -5.07 23.09
C SER A 100 -19.13 -5.81 23.57
N TYR A 101 -19.33 -6.84 24.41
CA TYR A 101 -18.29 -7.77 24.85
C TYR A 101 -18.01 -8.88 23.80
N GLU A 102 -18.82 -8.95 22.75
CA GLU A 102 -18.67 -9.97 21.70
C GLU A 102 -17.63 -9.56 20.66
N ALA A 103 -17.00 -10.54 20.04
CA ALA A 103 -16.12 -10.28 18.91
C ALA A 103 -16.93 -9.65 17.75
N PRO A 104 -16.48 -8.53 17.16
CA PRO A 104 -17.24 -7.86 16.10
C PRO A 104 -17.46 -8.74 14.86
N PHE A 105 -16.49 -9.64 14.59
CA PHE A 105 -16.51 -10.65 13.53
C PHE A 105 -15.35 -11.65 13.69
N ASP A 106 -15.40 -12.76 12.94
CA ASP A 106 -14.29 -13.71 12.84
C ASP A 106 -13.08 -13.09 12.10
N PRO A 107 -11.83 -13.24 12.61
CA PRO A 107 -10.63 -12.67 12.00
C PRO A 107 -10.40 -13.03 10.52
N SER A 108 -10.96 -14.14 10.01
CA SER A 108 -10.87 -14.50 8.59
C SER A 108 -11.56 -13.49 7.68
N LEU A 109 -12.51 -12.68 8.18
CA LEU A 109 -13.17 -11.63 7.40
C LEU A 109 -12.21 -10.57 6.87
N PHE A 110 -11.06 -10.36 7.52
CA PHE A 110 -10.04 -9.44 7.02
C PHE A 110 -9.53 -9.79 5.61
N VAL A 111 -9.55 -11.07 5.22
CA VAL A 111 -9.20 -11.48 3.86
C VAL A 111 -10.21 -10.89 2.88
N TYR A 112 -11.50 -11.08 3.16
CA TYR A 112 -12.58 -10.59 2.31
C TYR A 112 -12.69 -9.06 2.32
N PHE A 113 -12.43 -8.40 3.44
CA PHE A 113 -12.40 -6.94 3.49
C PHE A 113 -11.33 -6.37 2.55
N ARG A 114 -10.12 -6.98 2.52
CA ARG A 114 -9.05 -6.55 1.61
C ARG A 114 -9.34 -6.89 0.15
N GLU A 115 -10.13 -7.93 -0.12
CA GLU A 115 -10.51 -8.28 -1.49
C GLU A 115 -11.61 -7.36 -2.04
N ARG A 116 -12.56 -6.94 -1.18
CA ARG A 116 -13.70 -6.09 -1.57
C ARG A 116 -13.37 -4.60 -1.57
N ILE A 117 -12.55 -4.14 -0.62
CA ILE A 117 -12.10 -2.75 -0.56
C ILE A 117 -10.92 -2.61 -1.54
N THR A 118 -11.21 -2.09 -2.72
CA THR A 118 -10.24 -1.94 -3.81
C THR A 118 -9.29 -0.77 -3.57
N VAL A 119 -8.21 -0.69 -4.35
CA VAL A 119 -7.27 0.44 -4.29
C VAL A 119 -7.96 1.73 -4.69
N GLU A 120 -8.82 1.65 -5.70
CA GLU A 120 -9.58 2.74 -6.27
C GLU A 120 -10.53 3.33 -5.21
N LEU A 121 -11.28 2.48 -4.51
CA LEU A 121 -12.15 2.89 -3.41
C LEU A 121 -11.37 3.59 -2.31
N VAL A 122 -10.21 3.04 -1.90
CA VAL A 122 -9.36 3.67 -0.88
C VAL A 122 -8.78 5.01 -1.36
N LYS A 123 -8.45 5.12 -2.66
CA LYS A 123 -7.97 6.37 -3.26
C LYS A 123 -9.08 7.44 -3.21
N SER A 124 -10.30 7.11 -3.62
CA SER A 124 -11.45 8.02 -3.55
C SER A 124 -11.74 8.48 -2.12
N VAL A 125 -11.76 7.55 -1.15
CA VAL A 125 -11.94 7.89 0.28
C VAL A 125 -10.84 8.84 0.77
N ASN A 126 -9.59 8.59 0.37
CA ASN A 126 -8.46 9.43 0.76
C ASN A 126 -8.54 10.83 0.15
N GLU A 127 -8.95 10.95 -1.11
CA GLU A 127 -9.17 12.24 -1.79
C GLU A 127 -10.27 13.04 -1.10
N ALA A 128 -11.47 12.47 -0.94
CA ALA A 128 -12.59 13.13 -0.26
C ALA A 128 -12.24 13.55 1.19
N MET A 129 -11.52 12.69 1.93
CA MET A 129 -11.04 13.02 3.28
C MET A 129 -10.07 14.22 3.26
N VAL A 130 -9.13 14.27 2.30
CA VAL A 130 -8.16 15.37 2.22
C VAL A 130 -8.82 16.67 1.75
N GLU A 131 -9.78 16.61 0.82
CA GLU A 131 -10.56 17.76 0.39
C GLU A 131 -11.29 18.40 1.57
N LYS A 132 -12.05 17.59 2.33
CA LYS A 132 -12.72 18.04 3.56
C LYS A 132 -11.75 18.64 4.58
N LEU A 133 -10.59 18.02 4.78
CA LEU A 133 -9.55 18.56 5.67
C LEU A 133 -8.96 19.90 5.19
N ARG A 134 -8.84 20.07 3.88
CA ARG A 134 -8.32 21.32 3.29
C ARG A 134 -9.34 22.45 3.42
N GLU A 135 -10.63 22.16 3.31
CA GLU A 135 -11.70 23.14 3.57
C GLU A 135 -11.62 23.70 4.99
N TYR A 136 -11.48 22.84 6.02
CA TYR A 136 -11.30 23.28 7.41
C TYR A 136 -10.08 24.18 7.61
N THR A 137 -9.01 23.97 6.85
CA THR A 137 -7.81 24.82 6.95
C THR A 137 -7.87 26.08 6.08
N SER A 138 -8.77 26.12 5.10
CA SER A 138 -8.88 27.22 4.12
C SER A 138 -9.95 28.25 4.47
N SER A 139 -10.91 27.90 5.33
CA SER A 139 -11.96 28.80 5.83
C SER A 139 -11.45 29.99 6.65
N ASP A 140 -10.16 30.03 6.97
CA ASP A 140 -9.49 31.20 7.55
C ASP A 140 -8.98 32.20 6.49
N SER A 141 -9.15 31.95 5.19
CA SER A 141 -8.76 32.87 4.13
C SER A 141 -9.95 33.22 3.23
N GLU A 142 -10.64 34.33 3.54
CA GLU A 142 -11.58 34.96 2.62
C GLU A 142 -10.87 35.25 1.28
N ASN A 143 -11.34 34.60 0.22
CA ASN A 143 -11.32 35.20 -1.10
C ASN A 143 -12.71 34.98 -1.72
N PRO A 144 -13.40 36.04 -2.16
CA PRO A 144 -14.75 35.92 -2.69
C PRO A 144 -14.74 35.10 -3.97
N LYS A 145 -15.67 34.14 -4.05
CA LYS A 145 -16.05 33.48 -5.30
C LYS A 145 -16.68 34.54 -6.20
N LEU A 146 -15.94 35.00 -7.19
CA LEU A 146 -16.52 35.69 -8.35
C LEU A 146 -16.90 34.61 -9.36
N GLU A 147 -18.21 34.46 -9.56
CA GLU A 147 -18.79 33.74 -10.69
C GLU A 147 -18.49 34.51 -11.99
N GLY A 148 -18.03 33.80 -13.02
CA GLY A 148 -17.88 34.33 -14.37
C GLY A 148 -16.43 34.35 -14.88
N GLU A 149 -16.22 33.60 -15.97
CA GLU A 149 -14.99 33.43 -16.77
C GLU A 149 -13.90 32.52 -16.18
N ILE A 150 -13.61 31.43 -16.90
CA ILE A 150 -12.43 30.57 -16.71
C ILE A 150 -11.17 31.37 -17.09
N LYS A 151 -10.76 32.31 -16.23
CA LYS A 151 -9.40 32.81 -16.21
C LYS A 151 -8.57 31.75 -15.50
N LEU A 152 -7.65 31.11 -16.23
CA LEU A 152 -6.68 30.16 -15.69
C LEU A 152 -6.02 30.80 -14.45
N GLY A 153 -6.45 30.41 -13.26
CA GLY A 153 -5.94 30.96 -12.01
C GLY A 153 -4.42 30.75 -11.94
N LYS A 154 -3.70 31.70 -11.33
CA LYS A 154 -2.24 31.53 -11.13
C LYS A 154 -1.96 30.18 -10.48
N ASN A 155 -0.98 29.44 -11.01
CA ASN A 155 -0.49 28.19 -10.43
C ASN A 155 -0.04 28.41 -8.98
N ARG A 156 -0.33 27.45 -8.09
CA ARG A 156 -0.04 27.55 -6.65
C ARG A 156 0.49 26.23 -6.11
N GLY A 157 1.22 26.29 -5.01
CA GLY A 157 1.64 25.09 -4.29
C GLY A 157 2.78 24.32 -4.96
N LYS A 158 3.24 23.29 -4.25
CA LYS A 158 4.41 22.47 -4.61
C LYS A 158 4.02 21.01 -4.61
N LEU A 159 4.25 20.33 -5.73
CA LEU A 159 3.99 18.91 -5.90
C LEU A 159 5.30 18.14 -5.92
N ILE A 160 5.43 17.10 -5.11
CA ILE A 160 6.58 16.19 -5.13
C ILE A 160 6.10 14.85 -5.70
N LEU A 161 6.82 14.30 -6.66
CA LEU A 161 6.54 12.99 -7.24
C LEU A 161 7.77 12.10 -7.07
N ASP A 162 7.60 10.95 -6.45
CA ASP A 162 8.68 9.98 -6.26
C ASP A 162 8.16 8.55 -6.29
N ALA A 163 9.05 7.61 -6.58
CA ALA A 163 8.74 6.20 -6.70
C ALA A 163 9.49 5.34 -5.69
N THR A 164 8.74 4.61 -4.87
CA THR A 164 9.28 3.73 -3.83
C THR A 164 8.97 2.26 -4.09
N CYS A 165 9.53 1.37 -3.26
CA CYS A 165 9.20 -0.04 -3.24
C CYS A 165 8.58 -0.41 -1.89
N ALA A 166 7.47 -1.14 -1.93
CA ALA A 166 6.85 -1.82 -0.80
C ALA A 166 7.24 -3.31 -0.82
N PRO A 167 8.27 -3.72 -0.07
CA PRO A 167 8.72 -5.11 -0.06
C PRO A 167 7.65 -6.05 0.50
N GLY A 168 7.43 -7.16 -0.20
CA GLY A 168 6.56 -8.24 0.26
C GLY A 168 7.26 -9.08 1.34
N ASP A 169 6.46 -9.74 2.18
CA ASP A 169 6.93 -10.69 3.17
C ASP A 169 7.35 -12.01 2.50
N ILE A 170 8.58 -12.02 1.97
CA ILE A 170 9.28 -13.21 1.49
C ILE A 170 10.67 -13.30 2.08
N SER A 171 11.13 -14.54 2.30
CA SER A 171 12.55 -14.78 2.53
C SER A 171 13.36 -14.43 1.28
N TYR A 172 14.59 -13.96 1.45
CA TYR A 172 15.47 -13.65 0.33
C TYR A 172 15.53 -14.81 -0.68
N PRO A 173 15.13 -14.60 -1.95
CA PRO A 173 14.97 -15.68 -2.90
C PRO A 173 16.31 -16.12 -3.47
N THR A 174 16.53 -17.43 -3.53
CA THR A 174 17.65 -18.03 -4.24
C THR A 174 17.14 -19.15 -5.13
N ASP A 175 17.74 -19.33 -6.30
CA ASP A 175 17.32 -20.35 -7.27
C ASP A 175 17.31 -21.75 -6.66
N LEU A 176 18.33 -22.06 -5.85
CA LEU A 176 18.42 -23.33 -5.15
C LEU A 176 17.27 -23.54 -4.15
N LYS A 177 16.93 -22.51 -3.37
CA LYS A 177 15.81 -22.58 -2.41
C LYS A 177 14.47 -22.70 -3.13
N LEU A 178 14.28 -21.93 -4.20
CA LEU A 178 13.06 -21.93 -5.00
C LEU A 178 12.82 -23.31 -5.63
N LEU A 179 13.86 -23.91 -6.23
CA LEU A 179 13.77 -25.26 -6.80
C LEU A 179 13.53 -26.34 -5.74
N ASN A 180 14.15 -26.22 -4.55
CA ASN A 180 13.87 -27.16 -3.46
C ASN A 180 12.40 -27.07 -2.99
N GLN A 181 11.86 -25.85 -2.85
CA GLN A 181 10.45 -25.67 -2.51
C GLN A 181 9.54 -26.26 -3.59
N ALA A 182 9.87 -26.05 -4.87
CA ALA A 182 9.11 -26.59 -5.99
C ALA A 182 9.10 -28.12 -5.97
N ARG A 183 10.27 -28.74 -5.74
CA ARG A 183 10.41 -30.19 -5.53
C ARG A 183 9.50 -30.68 -4.41
N GLU A 184 9.59 -30.08 -3.22
CA GLU A 184 8.76 -30.49 -2.06
C GLU A 184 7.25 -30.37 -2.35
N GLN A 185 6.82 -29.36 -3.12
CA GLN A 185 5.40 -29.24 -3.53
C GLN A 185 5.00 -30.33 -4.52
N THR A 186 5.83 -30.64 -5.51
CA THR A 186 5.53 -31.73 -6.46
C THR A 186 5.48 -33.10 -5.79
N GLU A 187 6.31 -33.35 -4.77
CA GLU A 187 6.27 -34.59 -4.00
C GLU A 187 4.91 -34.76 -3.31
N LYS A 188 4.35 -33.68 -2.74
CA LYS A 188 3.00 -33.69 -2.13
C LYS A 188 1.90 -33.90 -3.17
N ILE A 189 2.02 -33.27 -4.34
CA ILE A 189 1.04 -33.43 -5.43
C ILE A 189 1.04 -34.87 -5.94
N ILE A 190 2.22 -35.49 -6.11
CA ILE A 190 2.33 -36.91 -6.47
C ILE A 190 1.66 -37.78 -5.40
N ASP A 191 1.91 -37.51 -4.11
CA ASP A 191 1.29 -38.27 -3.02
C ASP A 191 -0.25 -38.20 -3.10
N ILE A 192 -0.83 -37.05 -3.42
CA ILE A 192 -2.29 -36.87 -3.55
C ILE A 192 -2.85 -37.54 -4.80
N LEU A 193 -2.19 -37.38 -5.96
CA LEU A 193 -2.68 -37.95 -7.23
C LEU A 193 -2.52 -39.48 -7.28
N TYR A 194 -1.55 -40.03 -6.55
CA TYR A 194 -1.30 -41.45 -6.48
C TYR A 194 -2.29 -42.19 -5.57
N GLU A 195 -2.74 -41.58 -4.47
CA GLU A 195 -3.54 -42.26 -3.45
C GLU A 195 -4.81 -42.95 -4.03
N PRO A 196 -5.60 -42.32 -4.92
CA PRO A 196 -6.77 -42.96 -5.52
C PRO A 196 -6.44 -44.06 -6.54
N LEU A 197 -5.22 -44.09 -7.05
CA LEU A 197 -4.77 -45.01 -8.10
C LEU A 197 -3.85 -46.13 -7.57
N LYS A 198 -3.64 -46.20 -6.25
CA LYS A 198 -2.66 -47.10 -5.64
C LYS A 198 -2.91 -48.57 -5.96
N ASP A 199 -4.18 -48.97 -6.11
CA ASP A 199 -4.56 -50.35 -6.39
C ASP A 199 -4.36 -50.72 -7.87
N GLN A 200 -4.33 -49.72 -8.75
CA GLN A 200 -4.11 -49.88 -10.19
C GLN A 200 -2.64 -49.67 -10.58
N ILE A 201 -1.90 -48.85 -9.82
CA ILE A 201 -0.53 -48.45 -10.11
C ILE A 201 0.38 -48.88 -8.96
N SER A 202 1.09 -49.98 -9.16
CA SER A 202 2.14 -50.45 -8.26
C SER A 202 3.43 -50.72 -9.06
N PRO A 203 4.59 -50.18 -8.65
CA PRO A 203 4.86 -49.42 -7.41
C PRO A 203 4.71 -47.88 -7.56
N LYS A 204 4.58 -47.19 -6.41
CA LYS A 204 4.54 -45.72 -6.33
C LYS A 204 5.75 -45.05 -7.02
N PRO A 205 5.55 -43.96 -7.79
CA PRO A 205 6.65 -43.28 -8.46
C PRO A 205 7.76 -42.80 -7.52
N ARG A 206 9.02 -43.13 -7.84
CA ARG A 206 10.17 -42.85 -6.98
C ARG A 206 10.60 -41.38 -7.03
N THR A 207 10.42 -40.66 -5.91
CA THR A 207 10.71 -39.21 -5.80
C THR A 207 12.09 -38.86 -5.23
N TYR A 208 12.83 -39.83 -4.68
CA TYR A 208 14.15 -39.60 -4.03
C TYR A 208 14.15 -38.51 -2.94
N ARG A 209 13.00 -38.26 -2.29
CA ARG A 209 12.77 -37.12 -1.39
C ARG A 209 13.84 -36.92 -0.31
N GLN A 210 14.33 -38.01 0.28
CA GLN A 210 15.37 -37.98 1.31
C GLN A 210 16.75 -37.61 0.72
N VAL A 211 17.12 -38.21 -0.41
CA VAL A 211 18.40 -37.94 -1.10
C VAL A 211 18.44 -36.49 -1.59
N ALA A 212 17.38 -36.05 -2.25
CA ALA A 212 17.28 -34.69 -2.77
C ALA A 212 17.31 -33.63 -1.65
N ARG A 213 16.73 -33.93 -0.48
CA ARG A 213 16.81 -33.08 0.71
C ARG A 213 18.24 -33.01 1.26
N LYS A 214 18.95 -34.14 1.37
CA LYS A 214 20.36 -34.17 1.81
C LYS A 214 21.25 -33.36 0.87
N ASP A 215 21.08 -33.54 -0.44
CA ASP A 215 21.82 -32.80 -1.47
C ASP A 215 21.59 -31.28 -1.40
N TYR A 216 20.35 -30.85 -1.17
CA TYR A 216 20.02 -29.44 -0.94
C TYR A 216 20.72 -28.90 0.32
N LEU A 217 20.58 -29.60 1.45
CA LEU A 217 21.13 -29.16 2.75
C LEU A 217 22.65 -29.03 2.73
N LYS A 218 23.35 -29.87 1.98
CA LYS A 218 24.82 -29.83 1.82
C LYS A 218 25.31 -28.47 1.32
N VAL A 219 24.54 -27.81 0.45
CA VAL A 219 24.90 -26.48 -0.09
C VAL A 219 24.20 -25.35 0.67
N ALA A 220 22.93 -25.53 1.07
CA ALA A 220 22.16 -24.50 1.75
C ALA A 220 22.72 -24.10 3.12
N LYS A 221 23.40 -25.01 3.83
CA LYS A 221 24.04 -24.73 5.13
C LYS A 221 25.38 -23.97 5.01
N GLN A 222 25.93 -23.82 3.81
CA GLN A 222 27.22 -23.15 3.62
C GLN A 222 27.03 -21.63 3.69
N ARG A 223 27.88 -20.94 4.45
CA ARG A 223 27.83 -19.46 4.56
C ARG A 223 28.12 -18.77 3.22
N ARG A 224 29.08 -19.29 2.45
CA ARG A 224 29.50 -18.76 1.14
C ARG A 224 29.78 -19.91 0.15
N PRO A 225 28.74 -20.54 -0.41
CA PRO A 225 28.93 -21.64 -1.34
C PRO A 225 29.58 -21.15 -2.64
N LEU A 226 30.60 -21.86 -3.12
CA LEU A 226 31.26 -21.55 -4.40
C LEU A 226 30.28 -21.64 -5.56
N HIS A 227 30.53 -20.85 -6.63
CA HIS A 227 29.69 -20.85 -7.83
C HIS A 227 29.51 -22.25 -8.44
N LYS A 228 30.59 -23.03 -8.55
CA LYS A 228 30.54 -24.41 -9.06
C LYS A 228 29.64 -25.31 -8.21
N ALA A 229 29.73 -25.20 -6.87
CA ALA A 229 28.90 -25.98 -5.95
C ALA A 229 27.41 -25.60 -6.07
N ARG A 230 27.09 -24.30 -6.14
CA ARG A 230 25.72 -23.83 -6.36
C ARG A 230 25.16 -24.33 -7.69
N ARG A 231 25.93 -24.20 -8.77
CA ARG A 231 25.51 -24.64 -10.11
C ARG A 231 25.21 -26.14 -10.13
N LYS A 232 26.09 -26.97 -9.53
CA LYS A 232 25.87 -28.42 -9.41
C LYS A 232 24.62 -28.76 -8.60
N ALA A 233 24.36 -28.08 -7.49
CA ALA A 233 23.16 -28.30 -6.69
C ALA A 233 21.88 -27.91 -7.44
N ILE A 234 21.91 -26.80 -8.19
CA ILE A 234 20.80 -26.39 -9.06
C ILE A 234 20.54 -27.45 -10.14
N SER A 235 21.58 -27.97 -10.81
CA SER A 235 21.43 -29.05 -11.80
C SER A 235 20.74 -30.28 -11.20
N LYS A 236 21.15 -30.70 -10.00
CA LYS A 236 20.50 -31.82 -9.29
C LYS A 236 19.03 -31.54 -8.99
N GLN A 237 18.71 -30.36 -8.45
CA GLN A 237 17.32 -30.00 -8.14
C GLN A 237 16.44 -29.94 -9.41
N LEU A 238 16.96 -29.41 -10.52
CA LEU A 238 16.28 -29.43 -11.81
C LEU A 238 16.00 -30.86 -12.29
N GLN A 239 16.93 -31.80 -12.10
CA GLN A 239 16.71 -33.21 -12.45
C GLN A 239 15.64 -33.87 -11.58
N TYR A 240 15.65 -33.63 -10.26
CA TYR A 240 14.60 -34.13 -9.37
C TYR A 240 13.23 -33.57 -9.75
N LEU A 241 13.15 -32.27 -10.00
CA LEU A 241 11.90 -31.60 -10.35
C LEU A 241 11.39 -32.08 -11.72
N ARG A 242 12.25 -32.24 -12.73
CA ARG A 242 11.90 -32.82 -14.04
C ARG A 242 11.25 -34.19 -13.87
N ARG A 243 11.85 -35.05 -13.05
CA ARG A 243 11.32 -36.40 -12.79
C ARG A 243 9.95 -36.33 -12.12
N ASN A 244 9.80 -35.49 -11.10
CA ASN A 244 8.53 -35.34 -10.40
C ASN A 244 7.43 -34.81 -11.33
N LEU A 245 7.72 -33.82 -12.17
CA LEU A 245 6.78 -33.32 -13.17
C LEU A 245 6.37 -34.43 -14.15
N SER A 246 7.33 -35.20 -14.67
CA SER A 246 7.02 -36.36 -15.53
C SER A 246 6.18 -37.43 -14.84
N HIS A 247 6.37 -37.66 -13.54
CA HIS A 247 5.50 -38.57 -12.78
C HIS A 247 4.09 -38.03 -12.63
N ILE A 248 3.93 -36.72 -12.42
CA ILE A 248 2.62 -36.08 -12.39
C ILE A 248 1.94 -36.24 -13.74
N ASP A 249 2.64 -35.96 -14.84
CA ASP A 249 2.10 -36.09 -16.20
C ASP A 249 1.64 -37.52 -16.49
N LYS A 250 2.45 -38.54 -16.13
CA LYS A 250 2.08 -39.96 -16.25
C LYS A 250 0.88 -40.36 -15.40
N LEU A 251 0.78 -39.84 -14.17
CA LEU A 251 -0.38 -40.11 -13.32
C LEU A 251 -1.65 -39.53 -13.96
N LEU A 252 -1.58 -38.34 -14.56
CA LEU A 252 -2.70 -37.74 -15.28
C LEU A 252 -3.09 -38.57 -16.51
N GLU A 253 -2.11 -39.09 -17.27
CA GLU A 253 -2.36 -40.00 -18.40
C GLU A 253 -3.05 -41.31 -17.96
N LEU A 254 -2.72 -41.81 -16.77
CA LEU A 254 -3.31 -43.02 -16.17
C LEU A 254 -4.66 -42.79 -15.49
N GLY A 255 -5.29 -41.62 -15.71
CA GLY A 255 -6.63 -41.32 -15.21
C GLY A 255 -6.66 -40.49 -13.92
N ALA A 256 -5.52 -40.00 -13.42
CA ALA A 256 -5.55 -39.05 -12.32
C ALA A 256 -6.19 -37.73 -12.74
N SER A 257 -7.08 -37.19 -11.91
CA SER A 257 -7.76 -35.94 -12.20
C SER A 257 -7.18 -34.77 -11.41
N LEU A 258 -6.98 -33.63 -12.08
CA LEU A 258 -6.63 -32.37 -11.41
C LEU A 258 -7.72 -31.87 -10.45
N VAL A 259 -8.95 -32.40 -10.57
CA VAL A 259 -10.07 -32.11 -9.64
C VAL A 259 -9.79 -32.67 -8.24
N TRP A 260 -8.94 -33.70 -8.12
CA TRP A 260 -8.51 -34.23 -6.82
C TRP A 260 -7.57 -33.30 -6.06
N LEU A 261 -7.01 -32.29 -6.73
CA LEU A 261 -6.20 -31.25 -6.12
C LEU A 261 -7.08 -30.08 -5.67
N LYS A 262 -6.75 -29.52 -4.51
CA LYS A 262 -7.32 -28.23 -4.11
C LYS A 262 -6.95 -27.16 -5.14
N LYS A 263 -7.82 -26.19 -5.38
CA LYS A 263 -7.55 -25.05 -6.30
C LYS A 263 -6.19 -24.38 -6.06
N SER A 264 -5.74 -24.28 -4.81
CA SER A 264 -4.42 -23.76 -4.45
C SER A 264 -3.26 -24.65 -4.91
N GLN A 265 -3.40 -25.98 -4.84
CA GLN A 265 -2.42 -26.96 -5.31
C GLN A 265 -2.33 -26.99 -6.83
N SER A 266 -3.47 -26.91 -7.53
CA SER A 266 -3.49 -26.82 -9.00
C SER A 266 -2.81 -25.54 -9.49
N LYS A 267 -3.10 -24.39 -8.86
CA LYS A 267 -2.38 -23.13 -9.13
C LYS A 267 -0.89 -23.25 -8.81
N MET A 268 -0.52 -23.90 -7.71
CA MET A 268 0.88 -24.13 -7.33
C MET A 268 1.61 -24.96 -8.39
N LEU A 269 0.97 -25.99 -8.96
CA LEU A 269 1.56 -26.82 -10.02
C LEU A 269 1.89 -26.00 -11.27
N LEU A 270 1.01 -25.09 -11.68
CA LEU A 270 1.26 -24.19 -12.80
C LEU A 270 2.49 -23.30 -12.55
N VAL A 271 2.55 -22.67 -11.37
CA VAL A 271 3.70 -21.84 -10.97
C VAL A 271 4.99 -22.66 -10.93
N VAL A 272 4.94 -23.89 -10.44
CA VAL A 272 6.10 -24.79 -10.40
C VAL A 272 6.59 -25.15 -11.81
N ARG A 273 5.68 -25.43 -12.75
CA ARG A 273 6.04 -25.69 -14.16
C ARG A 273 6.75 -24.49 -14.78
N ASP A 274 6.25 -23.28 -14.54
CA ASP A 274 6.90 -22.05 -15.01
C ASP A 274 8.26 -21.80 -14.35
N VAL A 275 8.38 -22.04 -13.04
CA VAL A 275 9.68 -21.97 -12.35
C VAL A 275 10.66 -22.96 -12.95
N TYR A 276 10.24 -24.21 -13.19
CA TYR A 276 11.09 -25.21 -13.83
C TYR A 276 11.57 -24.74 -15.21
N ARG A 277 10.66 -24.25 -16.06
CA ARG A 277 10.97 -23.68 -17.38
C ARG A 277 11.99 -22.54 -17.29
N GLN A 278 11.73 -21.54 -16.44
CA GLN A 278 12.60 -20.38 -16.28
C GLN A 278 13.99 -20.78 -15.76
N GLN A 279 14.05 -21.64 -14.74
CA GLN A 279 15.30 -22.05 -14.11
C GLN A 279 16.13 -22.96 -15.02
N LEU A 280 15.48 -23.84 -15.80
CA LEU A 280 16.16 -24.65 -16.81
C LEU A 280 16.80 -23.77 -17.89
N TRP A 281 16.06 -22.78 -18.41
CA TRP A 281 16.57 -21.85 -19.41
C TRP A 281 17.75 -21.02 -18.87
N LEU A 282 17.63 -20.45 -17.66
CA LEU A 282 18.72 -19.72 -17.01
C LEU A 282 19.97 -20.59 -16.84
N HIS A 283 19.78 -21.85 -16.46
CA HIS A 283 20.86 -22.80 -16.26
C HIS A 283 21.59 -23.16 -17.55
N GLN A 284 20.84 -23.54 -18.60
CA GLN A 284 21.37 -23.95 -19.90
C GLN A 284 22.09 -22.80 -20.62
N ASN A 285 21.50 -21.59 -20.59
CA ASN A 285 22.06 -20.43 -21.28
C ASN A 285 23.09 -19.65 -20.45
N ASN A 286 23.40 -20.11 -19.23
CA ASN A 286 24.30 -19.44 -18.29
C ASN A 286 23.93 -17.96 -18.05
N LYS A 287 22.63 -17.64 -18.01
CA LYS A 287 22.10 -16.29 -17.78
C LYS A 287 21.68 -16.13 -16.32
N ARG A 288 21.59 -14.87 -15.86
CA ARG A 288 21.17 -14.51 -14.48
C ARG A 288 19.82 -13.78 -14.42
N SER A 289 19.30 -13.37 -15.56
CA SER A 289 18.06 -12.62 -15.71
C SER A 289 17.19 -13.27 -16.79
N ILE A 290 15.89 -13.21 -16.56
CA ILE A 290 14.84 -13.59 -17.48
C ILE A 290 13.66 -12.66 -17.23
N GLU A 291 12.91 -12.34 -18.26
CA GLU A 291 11.69 -11.55 -18.13
C GLU A 291 10.66 -12.30 -17.27
N ASN A 292 9.85 -11.56 -16.51
CA ASN A 292 8.80 -12.14 -15.66
C ASN A 292 9.31 -13.21 -14.68
N ARG A 293 10.55 -13.07 -14.19
CA ARG A 293 11.18 -14.02 -13.26
C ARG A 293 10.34 -14.24 -12.01
N ILE A 294 10.00 -15.49 -11.75
CA ILE A 294 9.36 -15.93 -10.52
C ILE A 294 10.44 -16.12 -9.45
N VAL A 295 10.23 -15.47 -8.31
CA VAL A 295 11.14 -15.54 -7.15
C VAL A 295 10.52 -16.20 -5.92
N SER A 296 9.21 -16.42 -5.94
CA SER A 296 8.45 -17.06 -4.86
C SER A 296 7.32 -17.89 -5.44
N LEU A 297 7.14 -19.11 -4.95
CA LEU A 297 6.03 -19.97 -5.37
C LEU A 297 4.68 -19.50 -4.82
N THR A 298 4.67 -18.95 -3.60
CA THR A 298 3.45 -18.51 -2.92
C THR A 298 3.04 -17.09 -3.32
N GLN A 299 3.99 -16.31 -3.83
CA GLN A 299 3.78 -14.93 -4.29
C GLN A 299 4.40 -14.75 -5.68
N PRO A 300 3.86 -15.41 -6.72
CA PRO A 300 4.46 -15.45 -8.04
C PRO A 300 4.37 -14.12 -8.81
N HIS A 301 3.64 -13.13 -8.30
CA HIS A 301 3.54 -11.77 -8.87
C HIS A 301 4.71 -10.87 -8.45
N LEU A 302 5.45 -11.22 -7.38
CA LEU A 302 6.61 -10.43 -6.95
C LEU A 302 7.72 -10.46 -8.00
N ARG A 303 8.34 -9.31 -8.24
CA ARG A 303 9.46 -9.15 -9.17
C ARG A 303 10.69 -8.56 -8.46
N PRO A 304 11.91 -8.90 -8.88
CA PRO A 304 13.12 -8.22 -8.42
C PRO A 304 13.15 -6.75 -8.86
N ILE A 305 13.49 -5.83 -7.95
CA ILE A 305 13.71 -4.41 -8.21
C ILE A 305 15.16 -4.07 -7.89
N VAL A 306 15.97 -3.78 -8.91
CA VAL A 306 17.38 -3.37 -8.72
C VAL A 306 17.42 -1.88 -8.40
N ARG A 307 17.74 -1.52 -7.15
CA ARG A 307 17.79 -0.12 -6.69
C ARG A 307 19.21 0.40 -6.50
N GLY A 308 20.23 -0.46 -6.52
CA GLY A 308 21.63 -0.04 -6.37
C GLY A 308 21.97 0.60 -5.01
N LYS A 309 21.08 0.48 -4.01
CA LYS A 309 21.29 1.03 -2.67
C LYS A 309 22.35 0.22 -1.92
N ALA A 310 23.15 0.90 -1.11
CA ALA A 310 24.10 0.26 -0.22
C ALA A 310 23.39 -0.75 0.72
N GLY A 311 23.99 -1.93 0.94
CA GLY A 311 23.44 -3.00 1.80
C GLY A 311 22.38 -3.90 1.15
N LYS A 312 21.40 -3.35 0.41
CA LYS A 312 20.38 -4.13 -0.32
C LYS A 312 20.32 -3.69 -1.78
N SER A 313 21.00 -4.44 -2.65
CA SER A 313 21.03 -4.15 -4.09
C SER A 313 19.70 -4.43 -4.79
N VAL A 314 18.91 -5.36 -4.27
CA VAL A 314 17.64 -5.82 -4.85
C VAL A 314 16.55 -5.91 -3.78
N GLU A 315 15.39 -5.32 -4.07
CA GLU A 315 14.15 -5.44 -3.29
C GLU A 315 13.14 -6.31 -4.05
N PHE A 316 12.16 -6.88 -3.34
CA PHE A 316 11.13 -7.75 -3.92
C PHE A 316 9.77 -7.30 -3.41
N GLY A 317 8.98 -6.67 -4.27
CA GLY A 317 7.80 -5.95 -3.83
C GLY A 317 7.05 -5.26 -4.95
N ALA A 318 6.02 -4.52 -4.56
CA ALA A 318 5.33 -3.62 -5.46
C ALA A 318 6.15 -2.34 -5.63
N LYS A 319 6.21 -1.85 -6.86
CA LYS A 319 6.74 -0.52 -7.18
C LYS A 319 5.59 0.48 -7.13
N LEU A 320 5.77 1.55 -6.36
CA LEU A 320 4.75 2.54 -6.09
C LEU A 320 5.15 3.86 -6.72
N SER A 321 4.20 4.54 -7.37
CA SER A 321 4.29 5.96 -7.69
C SER A 321 3.49 6.74 -6.66
N VAL A 322 4.11 7.75 -6.06
CA VAL A 322 3.53 8.51 -4.95
C VAL A 322 3.68 9.99 -5.20
N SER A 323 2.58 10.72 -5.01
CA SER A 323 2.54 12.17 -5.04
C SER A 323 2.41 12.72 -3.61
N CYS A 324 3.03 13.86 -3.36
CA CYS A 324 3.03 14.51 -2.05
C CYS A 324 2.91 16.02 -2.22
N PHE A 325 1.93 16.61 -1.54
CA PHE A 325 1.73 18.05 -1.48
C PHE A 325 1.08 18.43 -0.15
N GLU A 326 1.44 19.59 0.40
CA GLU A 326 0.98 20.05 1.72
C GLU A 326 1.23 19.02 2.86
N GLY A 327 2.13 18.06 2.65
CA GLY A 327 2.40 16.96 3.56
C GLY A 327 1.44 15.78 3.46
N TYR A 328 0.36 15.87 2.69
CA TYR A 328 -0.48 14.73 2.31
C TYR A 328 0.24 13.87 1.28
N VAL A 329 0.01 12.56 1.34
CA VAL A 329 0.61 11.57 0.46
C VAL A 329 -0.47 10.79 -0.27
N PHE A 330 -0.34 10.65 -1.58
CA PHE A 330 -1.30 9.95 -2.42
C PHE A 330 -0.61 8.84 -3.18
N LEU A 331 -1.29 7.70 -3.25
CA LEU A 331 -0.82 6.55 -4.00
C LEU A 331 -1.39 6.64 -5.41
N ASP A 332 -0.55 7.00 -6.38
CA ASP A 332 -1.02 7.24 -7.74
C ASP A 332 -1.13 5.94 -8.53
N GLN A 333 -0.11 5.08 -8.42
CA GLN A 333 0.01 3.83 -9.18
C GLN A 333 0.73 2.75 -8.39
N ILE A 334 0.27 1.50 -8.53
CA ILE A 334 0.94 0.31 -7.99
C ILE A 334 1.19 -0.67 -9.13
N ARG A 335 2.46 -1.01 -9.39
CA ARG A 335 2.80 -2.02 -10.41
C ARG A 335 3.70 -3.11 -9.82
N TRP A 336 3.42 -4.35 -10.23
CA TRP A 336 4.22 -5.52 -9.89
C TRP A 336 5.32 -5.79 -10.92
N ASP A 337 5.08 -5.42 -12.19
CA ASP A 337 6.07 -5.54 -13.26
C ASP A 337 6.95 -4.28 -13.34
N ASN A 338 8.26 -4.50 -13.26
CA ASN A 338 9.26 -3.43 -13.33
C ASN A 338 9.78 -3.19 -14.75
N PHE A 339 9.65 -4.16 -15.66
CA PHE A 339 10.28 -4.08 -16.98
C PHE A 339 9.64 -2.98 -17.84
N ASN A 340 8.32 -2.82 -17.76
CA ASN A 340 7.56 -1.81 -18.50
C ASN A 340 7.27 -0.53 -17.69
N PHE A 341 7.81 -0.41 -16.49
CA PHE A 341 7.51 0.73 -15.61
C PHE A 341 8.44 1.91 -15.90
N ASN A 342 7.93 2.86 -16.69
CA ASN A 342 8.55 4.16 -16.88
C ASN A 342 7.73 5.24 -16.15
N GLU A 343 8.16 5.55 -14.93
CA GLU A 343 7.63 6.59 -14.04
C GLU A 343 7.39 7.93 -14.74
N SER A 344 8.25 8.29 -15.71
CA SER A 344 8.13 9.56 -16.41
C SER A 344 6.83 9.72 -17.21
N LYS A 345 6.19 8.61 -17.60
CA LYS A 345 4.92 8.64 -18.34
C LYS A 345 3.73 9.02 -17.47
N ASP A 346 3.84 8.80 -16.16
CA ASP A 346 2.73 9.01 -15.22
C ASP A 346 2.64 10.49 -14.77
N LEU A 347 3.67 11.32 -15.05
CA LEU A 347 3.79 12.71 -14.59
C LEU A 347 2.57 13.57 -14.93
N LYS A 348 2.07 13.48 -16.16
CA LYS A 348 0.94 14.30 -16.63
C LYS A 348 -0.32 13.95 -15.84
N ALA A 349 -0.62 12.66 -15.71
CA ALA A 349 -1.77 12.18 -14.95
C ALA A 349 -1.70 12.58 -13.47
N GLN A 350 -0.51 12.52 -12.86
CA GLN A 350 -0.31 12.94 -11.47
C GLN A 350 -0.52 14.45 -11.26
N ILE A 351 -0.16 15.28 -12.24
CA ILE A 351 -0.42 16.72 -12.19
C ILE A 351 -1.90 17.04 -12.42
N GLU A 352 -2.58 16.29 -13.30
CA GLU A 352 -4.03 16.45 -13.47
C GLU A 352 -4.80 15.96 -12.23
N ASP A 353 -4.35 14.90 -11.56
CA ASP A 353 -4.89 14.48 -10.26
C ASP A 353 -4.72 15.60 -9.20
N TYR A 354 -3.57 16.27 -9.18
CA TYR A 354 -3.37 17.45 -8.32
C TYR A 354 -4.35 18.58 -8.65
N TYR A 355 -4.57 18.86 -9.94
CA TYR A 355 -5.54 19.87 -10.38
C TYR A 355 -6.96 19.51 -9.96
N ARG A 356 -7.37 18.24 -10.11
CA ARG A 356 -8.68 17.75 -9.66
C ARG A 356 -8.91 18.01 -8.17
N ILE A 357 -7.93 17.67 -7.33
CA ILE A 357 -8.05 17.77 -5.87
C ILE A 357 -7.93 19.23 -5.37
N THR A 358 -7.10 20.05 -6.04
CA THR A 358 -6.79 21.41 -5.55
C THR A 358 -7.52 22.53 -6.25
N GLY A 359 -8.05 22.28 -7.45
CA GLY A 359 -8.67 23.28 -8.33
C GLY A 359 -7.68 24.17 -9.08
N TYR A 360 -6.36 23.93 -8.97
CA TYR A 360 -5.32 24.71 -9.65
C TYR A 360 -4.09 23.86 -9.98
N TYR A 361 -3.29 24.29 -10.96
CA TYR A 361 -2.04 23.61 -11.30
C TYR A 361 -0.92 23.98 -10.31
N PRO A 362 0.06 23.07 -10.08
CA PRO A 362 1.17 23.34 -9.16
C PRO A 362 2.08 24.43 -9.71
N GLU A 363 2.55 25.33 -8.84
CA GLU A 363 3.58 26.32 -9.22
C GLU A 363 4.88 25.62 -9.59
N SER A 364 5.28 24.61 -8.80
CA SER A 364 6.44 23.78 -9.10
C SER A 364 6.27 22.30 -8.78
N VAL A 365 6.90 21.47 -9.63
CA VAL A 365 6.91 20.01 -9.53
C VAL A 365 8.33 19.54 -9.26
N HIS A 366 8.51 18.80 -8.17
CA HIS A 366 9.78 18.31 -7.66
C HIS A 366 9.92 16.81 -7.94
N VAL A 367 10.78 16.44 -8.87
CA VAL A 367 10.88 15.07 -9.41
C VAL A 367 12.31 14.58 -9.59
N ASP A 368 12.46 13.26 -9.69
CA ASP A 368 13.70 12.59 -10.09
C ASP A 368 14.13 12.90 -11.54
N LYS A 369 15.37 12.52 -11.87
CA LYS A 369 15.91 12.68 -13.23
C LYS A 369 15.06 11.99 -14.30
N ILE A 370 14.48 10.84 -13.99
CA ILE A 370 13.72 10.04 -14.96
C ILE A 370 12.51 10.81 -15.51
N TYR A 371 11.83 11.60 -14.68
CA TYR A 371 10.66 12.39 -15.06
C TYR A 371 10.96 13.58 -15.97
N ARG A 372 12.22 14.02 -16.05
CA ARG A 372 12.62 15.26 -16.73
C ARG A 372 12.81 15.09 -18.23
N THR A 373 11.89 14.40 -18.90
CA THR A 373 11.89 14.21 -20.36
C THR A 373 11.61 15.52 -21.10
N ARG A 374 11.95 15.59 -22.40
CA ARG A 374 11.64 16.77 -23.24
C ARG A 374 10.13 17.02 -23.32
N GLU A 375 9.36 15.95 -23.49
CA GLU A 375 7.90 15.98 -23.56
C GLU A 375 7.29 16.54 -22.26
N ASN A 376 7.70 16.04 -21.10
CA ASN A 376 7.18 16.51 -19.81
C ASN A 376 7.53 17.98 -19.55
N ARG A 377 8.74 18.40 -19.93
CA ARG A 377 9.16 19.80 -19.81
C ARG A 377 8.34 20.73 -20.69
N ALA A 378 8.09 20.35 -21.94
CA ALA A 378 7.27 21.13 -22.86
C ALA A 378 5.84 21.28 -22.31
N TRP A 379 5.24 20.17 -21.91
CA TRP A 379 3.89 20.12 -21.35
C TRP A 379 3.74 20.96 -20.06
N CYS A 380 4.73 20.90 -19.16
CA CYS A 380 4.74 21.75 -17.96
C CYS A 380 4.92 23.23 -18.32
N LYS A 381 5.79 23.55 -19.28
CA LYS A 381 6.05 24.94 -19.70
C LYS A 381 4.80 25.59 -20.32
N GLU A 382 4.06 24.85 -21.14
CA GLU A 382 2.77 25.29 -21.72
C GLU A 382 1.75 25.70 -20.65
N ARG A 383 1.79 25.05 -19.48
CA ARG A 383 0.89 25.31 -18.35
C ARG A 383 1.49 26.24 -17.29
N GLY A 384 2.67 26.82 -17.53
CA GLY A 384 3.35 27.69 -16.56
C GLY A 384 3.86 26.96 -15.31
N ILE A 385 4.08 25.65 -15.37
CA ILE A 385 4.52 24.81 -14.25
C ILE A 385 6.06 24.71 -14.26
N ARG A 386 6.72 25.04 -13.14
CA ARG A 386 8.18 24.92 -13.01
C ARG A 386 8.57 23.50 -12.60
N ILE A 387 9.27 22.78 -13.47
CA ILE A 387 9.88 21.48 -13.11
C ILE A 387 11.24 21.68 -12.42
N SER A 388 11.49 20.97 -11.32
CA SER A 388 12.72 21.09 -10.56
C SER A 388 13.95 20.53 -11.30
N GLY A 389 15.14 20.98 -10.87
CA GLY A 389 16.42 20.46 -11.32
C GLY A 389 16.98 21.11 -12.61
N PRO A 390 18.25 20.80 -12.95
CA PRO A 390 18.96 21.48 -14.03
C PRO A 390 18.35 21.23 -15.41
N PRO A 391 18.61 22.11 -16.40
CA PRO A 391 18.23 21.89 -17.79
C PRO A 391 18.78 20.57 -18.36
N LEU A 392 18.10 20.02 -19.36
CA LEU A 392 18.60 18.86 -20.11
C LEU A 392 19.85 19.27 -20.90
N GLY A 393 20.89 18.43 -20.87
CA GLY A 393 22.13 18.63 -21.63
C GLY A 393 23.36 18.82 -20.73
N ARG A 394 24.46 19.26 -21.35
CA ARG A 394 25.72 19.53 -20.64
C ARG A 394 25.51 20.71 -19.69
N PRO A 395 25.85 20.58 -18.38
CA PRO A 395 25.80 21.71 -17.47
C PRO A 395 26.70 22.85 -17.97
N PRO A 396 26.27 24.12 -17.87
CA PRO A 396 27.12 25.24 -18.24
C PRO A 396 28.34 25.31 -17.30
N ALA A 397 29.49 25.76 -17.83
CA ALA A 397 30.75 25.80 -17.07
C ALA A 397 30.65 26.68 -15.81
N GLN A 398 29.86 27.76 -15.88
CA GLN A 398 29.53 28.60 -14.75
C GLN A 398 28.01 28.56 -14.49
N VAL A 399 27.63 28.09 -13.31
CA VAL A 399 26.25 28.15 -12.81
C VAL A 399 26.18 29.28 -11.79
N SER A 400 25.32 30.27 -12.04
CA SER A 400 25.05 31.38 -11.12
C SER A 400 24.75 30.89 -9.70
N SER A 401 25.15 31.66 -8.68
CA SER A 401 24.89 31.38 -7.26
C SER A 401 23.40 31.14 -6.98
N GLU A 402 22.51 31.92 -7.61
CA GLU A 402 21.05 31.79 -7.47
C GLU A 402 20.52 30.44 -7.94
N LYS A 403 20.89 30.01 -9.15
CA LYS A 403 20.55 28.67 -9.67
C LYS A 403 21.06 27.55 -8.77
N LYS A 404 22.24 27.71 -8.16
CA LYS A 404 22.75 26.75 -7.17
C LYS A 404 21.90 26.76 -5.90
N ARG A 405 21.48 27.93 -5.41
CA ARG A 405 20.60 28.06 -4.24
C ARG A 405 19.24 27.41 -4.50
N LEU A 406 18.60 27.73 -5.63
CA LEU A 406 17.33 27.15 -6.05
C LEU A 406 17.41 25.63 -6.18
N ALA A 407 18.48 25.11 -6.81
CA ALA A 407 18.68 23.66 -6.91
C ALA A 407 18.81 22.98 -5.53
N ARG A 408 19.47 23.63 -4.56
CA ARG A 408 19.54 23.12 -3.19
C ARG A 408 18.18 23.15 -2.50
N GLU A 409 17.39 24.21 -2.70
CA GLU A 409 16.03 24.32 -2.14
C GLU A 409 15.09 23.27 -2.74
N ASP A 410 15.14 23.08 -4.06
CA ASP A 410 14.38 22.04 -4.77
C ASP A 410 14.71 20.64 -4.23
N GLU A 411 15.97 20.38 -3.94
CA GLU A 411 16.45 19.11 -3.39
C GLU A 411 15.99 18.91 -1.94
N LYS A 412 16.02 19.96 -1.10
CA LYS A 412 15.46 19.92 0.25
C LYS A 412 13.96 19.60 0.24
N ILE A 413 13.21 20.22 -0.67
CA ILE A 413 11.78 19.96 -0.84
C ILE A 413 11.56 18.51 -1.27
N ARG A 414 12.29 18.03 -2.28
CA ARG A 414 12.20 16.64 -2.75
C ARG A 414 12.51 15.64 -1.63
N SER A 415 13.59 15.84 -0.87
CA SER A 415 14.00 14.94 0.22
C SER A 415 12.95 14.81 1.34
N SER A 416 12.02 15.77 1.50
CA SER A 416 10.93 15.65 2.48
C SER A 416 10.06 14.40 2.28
N ILE A 417 9.93 13.90 1.04
CA ILE A 417 9.18 12.66 0.74
C ILE A 417 9.89 11.40 1.26
N GLU A 418 11.22 11.42 1.38
CA GLU A 418 11.98 10.31 1.96
C GLU A 418 11.64 10.13 3.44
N GLY A 419 11.37 11.24 4.15
CA GLY A 419 10.84 11.21 5.51
C GLY A 419 9.48 10.52 5.58
N LYS A 420 8.57 10.82 4.64
CA LYS A 420 7.26 10.17 4.54
C LYS A 420 7.39 8.67 4.25
N PHE A 421 8.29 8.28 3.35
CA PHE A 421 8.59 6.86 3.10
C PHE A 421 9.25 6.16 4.29
N GLY A 422 10.08 6.88 5.05
CA GLY A 422 10.64 6.38 6.31
C GLY A 422 9.55 6.08 7.33
N ILE A 423 8.61 7.02 7.51
CA ILE A 423 7.46 6.88 8.41
C ILE A 423 6.56 5.73 7.95
N SER A 424 6.19 5.68 6.67
CA SER A 424 5.33 4.61 6.14
C SER A 424 5.93 3.23 6.36
N LYS A 425 7.24 3.08 6.16
CA LYS A 425 7.94 1.81 6.32
C LYS A 425 8.13 1.38 7.78
N ARG A 426 8.44 2.32 8.67
CA ARG A 426 8.74 2.01 10.09
C ARG A 426 7.49 1.96 10.96
N ARG A 427 6.52 2.84 10.74
CA ARG A 427 5.34 3.00 11.60
C ARG A 427 4.10 2.31 11.08
N TYR A 428 3.89 2.28 9.76
CA TYR A 428 2.64 1.83 9.13
C TYR A 428 2.82 0.60 8.22
N GLY A 429 3.83 -0.24 8.48
CA GLY A 429 3.91 -1.57 7.87
C GLY A 429 4.40 -1.65 6.43
N LEU A 430 4.62 -0.53 5.72
CA LEU A 430 5.08 -0.55 4.33
C LEU A 430 6.48 -1.18 4.15
N GLY A 431 7.23 -1.33 5.24
CA GLY A 431 8.55 -1.95 5.26
C GLY A 431 8.52 -3.47 5.12
N ARG A 432 7.34 -4.09 5.26
CA ARG A 432 7.10 -5.52 5.03
C ARG A 432 5.60 -5.79 4.87
N VAL A 433 5.12 -5.85 3.64
CA VAL A 433 3.71 -6.15 3.34
C VAL A 433 3.46 -7.65 3.55
N MET A 434 2.65 -7.98 4.57
CA MET A 434 2.40 -9.37 4.99
C MET A 434 1.33 -10.10 4.16
N ALA A 435 0.45 -9.34 3.50
CA ALA A 435 -0.53 -9.90 2.58
C ALA A 435 0.14 -10.68 1.44
N LYS A 436 -0.49 -11.78 1.00
CA LYS A 436 0.10 -12.75 0.07
C LYS A 436 -0.50 -12.70 -1.34
N LEU A 437 -1.70 -12.15 -1.51
CA LEU A 437 -2.31 -12.01 -2.84
C LEU A 437 -1.97 -10.63 -3.39
N ALA A 438 -1.83 -10.52 -4.72
CA ALA A 438 -1.51 -9.24 -5.36
C ALA A 438 -2.54 -8.15 -5.00
N SER A 439 -3.83 -8.47 -5.10
CA SER A 439 -4.93 -7.56 -4.77
C SER A 439 -4.90 -7.14 -3.29
N THR A 440 -4.85 -8.10 -2.37
CA THR A 440 -4.88 -7.77 -0.93
C THR A 440 -3.63 -7.02 -0.48
N SER A 441 -2.47 -7.28 -1.08
CA SER A 441 -1.25 -6.49 -0.86
C SER A 441 -1.38 -5.06 -1.37
N GLN A 442 -2.00 -4.87 -2.54
CA GLN A 442 -2.30 -3.53 -3.06
C GLN A 442 -3.24 -2.75 -2.15
N THR A 443 -4.31 -3.38 -1.66
CA THR A 443 -5.25 -2.77 -0.70
C THR A 443 -4.55 -2.37 0.59
N VAL A 444 -3.73 -3.25 1.18
CA VAL A 444 -2.94 -2.93 2.39
C VAL A 444 -2.05 -1.71 2.16
N ILE A 445 -1.36 -1.66 1.01
CA ILE A 445 -0.52 -0.52 0.64
C ILE A 445 -1.36 0.76 0.54
N ALA A 446 -2.53 0.71 -0.09
CA ALA A 446 -3.43 1.87 -0.21
C ALA A 446 -3.90 2.37 1.17
N ILE A 447 -4.31 1.45 2.05
CA ILE A 447 -4.75 1.78 3.42
C ILE A 447 -3.63 2.45 4.21
N THR A 448 -2.37 2.02 4.04
CA THR A 448 -1.22 2.68 4.67
C THR A 448 -1.21 4.19 4.36
N PHE A 449 -1.41 4.59 3.10
CA PHE A 449 -1.42 6.01 2.72
C PHE A 449 -2.65 6.75 3.26
N LEU A 450 -3.82 6.11 3.24
CA LEU A 450 -5.03 6.65 3.88
C LEU A 450 -4.79 6.93 5.37
N VAL A 451 -4.23 5.96 6.11
CA VAL A 451 -3.97 6.09 7.56
C VAL A 451 -2.91 7.17 7.84
N MET A 452 -1.92 7.34 6.97
CA MET A 452 -0.94 8.41 7.07
C MET A 452 -1.61 9.78 6.96
N ASN A 453 -2.50 9.98 5.99
CA ASN A 453 -3.22 11.23 5.80
C ASN A 453 -4.24 11.48 6.92
N LEU A 454 -4.94 10.45 7.37
CA LEU A 454 -5.86 10.53 8.51
C LEU A 454 -5.12 10.95 9.79
N SER A 455 -3.92 10.40 10.01
CA SER A 455 -3.09 10.77 11.16
C SER A 455 -2.53 12.19 11.05
N LEU A 456 -2.22 12.66 9.83
CA LEU A 456 -1.85 14.06 9.60
C LEU A 456 -3.04 15.01 9.84
N GLY A 457 -4.24 14.63 9.40
CA GLY A 457 -5.47 15.38 9.65
C GLY A 457 -5.74 15.55 11.15
N LEU A 458 -5.63 14.46 11.92
CA LEU A 458 -5.75 14.51 13.38
C LEU A 458 -4.70 15.44 14.01
N GLN A 459 -3.45 15.39 13.56
CA GLN A 459 -2.41 16.31 14.05
C GLN A 459 -2.79 17.77 13.77
N ARG A 460 -3.26 18.08 12.56
CA ARG A 460 -3.68 19.44 12.20
C ARG A 460 -4.84 19.94 13.06
N LEU A 461 -5.85 19.10 13.30
CA LEU A 461 -6.96 19.45 14.21
C LEU A 461 -6.46 19.76 15.63
N LEU A 462 -5.55 18.93 16.16
CA LEU A 462 -4.94 19.15 17.47
C LEU A 462 -4.12 20.46 17.51
N TRP A 463 -3.36 20.75 16.46
CA TRP A 463 -2.61 22.01 16.36
C TRP A 463 -3.53 23.23 16.31
N MET A 464 -4.64 23.17 15.56
CA MET A 464 -5.62 24.26 15.54
C MET A 464 -6.23 24.49 16.92
N PHE A 465 -6.62 23.41 17.60
CA PHE A 465 -7.11 23.48 18.98
C PHE A 465 -6.07 24.11 19.92
N LEU A 466 -4.81 23.67 19.85
CA LEU A 466 -3.73 24.23 20.68
C LEU A 466 -3.46 25.71 20.37
N CYS A 467 -3.42 26.11 19.10
CA CYS A 467 -3.26 27.50 18.71
C CYS A 467 -4.39 28.38 19.26
N GLN A 468 -5.64 27.90 19.21
CA GLN A 468 -6.80 28.62 19.74
C GLN A 468 -6.78 28.68 21.27
N PHE A 469 -6.42 27.57 21.93
CA PHE A 469 -6.26 27.51 23.38
C PHE A 469 -5.17 28.46 23.88
N LEU A 470 -4.00 28.48 23.22
CA LEU A 470 -2.92 29.41 23.53
C LEU A 470 -3.32 30.88 23.29
N ARG A 471 -4.09 31.15 22.24
CA ARG A 471 -4.65 32.49 21.97
C ARG A 471 -5.64 32.94 23.05
N ASN A 472 -6.40 32.00 23.62
CA ASN A 472 -7.35 32.27 24.70
C ASN A 472 -6.66 32.38 26.07
N LEU A 473 -5.50 31.74 26.26
CA LEU A 473 -4.67 31.90 27.46
C LEU A 473 -3.89 33.22 27.50
N THR A 474 -3.66 33.87 26.36
CA THR A 474 -3.01 35.19 26.31
C THR A 474 -3.97 36.31 26.71
N PHE A 475 -4.36 36.33 27.99
CA PHE A 475 -4.69 37.55 28.74
C PHE A 475 -3.41 38.13 29.36
N TRP A 476 -2.42 38.44 28.53
CA TRP A 476 -1.34 39.40 28.81
C TRP A 476 -0.97 40.02 27.47
N GLN A 477 -1.67 41.10 27.13
CA GLN A 477 -1.67 41.73 25.83
C GLN A 477 -0.55 42.76 25.64
N ARG A 478 0.62 42.62 26.30
CA ARG A 478 1.76 43.53 26.07
C ARG A 478 3.08 42.77 26.08
N GLU A 479 3.86 43.02 25.02
CA GLU A 479 5.27 42.65 24.80
C GLU A 479 5.62 41.34 24.09
N ILE A 480 4.89 40.96 23.03
CA ILE A 480 5.51 40.25 21.89
C ILE A 480 5.00 40.87 20.58
N ILE A 481 5.34 42.14 20.35
CA ILE A 481 5.31 42.75 19.02
C ILE A 481 6.74 43.19 18.71
N GLN A 482 7.61 42.25 18.38
CA GLN A 482 8.79 42.47 17.53
C GLN A 482 9.50 41.15 17.21
N SER A 483 8.85 40.31 16.39
CA SER A 483 9.47 39.54 15.30
C SER A 483 8.45 38.55 14.75
N TYR A 484 8.37 38.45 13.43
CA TYR A 484 7.44 37.63 12.63
C TYR A 484 6.05 38.23 12.39
N GLN A 485 6.01 39.25 11.51
CA GLN A 485 4.88 39.45 10.62
C GLN A 485 4.81 38.26 9.65
N TYR A 486 3.78 37.42 9.79
CA TYR A 486 2.96 36.84 8.71
C TYR A 486 1.97 35.90 9.39
N ILE A 487 0.68 36.07 9.09
CA ILE A 487 -0.50 35.38 9.64
C ILE A 487 -1.12 36.12 10.85
N LEU A 488 -1.89 37.17 10.55
CA LEU A 488 -2.94 37.70 11.41
C LEU A 488 -4.21 37.79 10.56
N ILE A 489 -5.20 36.94 10.86
CA ILE A 489 -6.58 37.07 10.37
C ILE A 489 -7.50 37.13 11.60
N LYS A 490 -8.38 38.15 11.60
CA LYS A 490 -9.33 38.48 12.67
C LYS A 490 -10.54 37.53 12.65
N PRO A 491 -11.23 37.31 13.78
CA PRO A 491 -12.19 36.22 13.97
C PRO A 491 -13.65 36.72 13.95
N TYR A 492 -14.57 36.08 13.24
CA TYR A 492 -15.98 36.01 13.65
C TYR A 492 -16.70 34.76 13.10
N LEU A 493 -17.51 34.14 13.97
CA LEU A 493 -18.58 33.16 13.73
C LEU A 493 -18.22 31.68 13.53
N LEU A 494 -17.92 31.00 14.64
CA LEU A 494 -18.25 29.58 14.85
C LEU A 494 -18.69 29.41 16.32
N ILE A 495 -19.92 29.85 16.64
CA ILE A 495 -20.57 29.63 17.95
C ILE A 495 -21.64 28.51 17.87
N SER A 496 -21.98 27.96 16.71
CA SER A 496 -23.16 27.08 16.60
C SER A 496 -22.88 25.56 16.62
N LEU A 497 -21.73 25.09 17.09
CA LEU A 497 -21.45 23.64 17.21
C LEU A 497 -21.00 23.18 18.61
N TRP A 498 -21.06 24.06 19.60
CA TRP A 498 -20.88 23.72 21.01
C TRP A 498 -21.85 24.54 21.85
N ALA A 499 -23.12 24.15 21.79
CA ALA A 499 -24.16 24.47 22.76
C ALA A 499 -25.00 23.22 22.98
#